data_AF-A0A953UJ37-F1
#
_entry.id   AF-A0A953UJ37-F1
#
_cell.length_a   1.000
_cell.length_b   1.000
_cell.length_c   1.000
_cell.angle_alpha   90.00
_cell.angle_beta   90.00
_cell.angle_gamma   90.00
#
_symmetry.space_group_name_H-M   'P 1'
#
loop_
_entity.id
_entity.type
_entity.pdbx_description
1 polymer ?
#
loop_
_entity_poly.entity_id
_entity_poly.type
_entity_poly.pdbx_seq_one_letter_code
_entity_poly.pdbx_strand_id
1 'polypeptide(L)'
;MVALDRLAQLSAPRQALVRLFQSVNFGQIIGLTIRDGDPVFHPEPTVLLDVKLDADEGERPEADLADFMLRGEVRRLFAHLDQLQNGTVERIEVRSGVPRRVIIERRLTEAVR
;
A
#
# COMPACT_ATOMS: atom_id res chain seq x y z
N MET A 1 -8.37 -17.31 -12.85
CA MET A 1 -7.37 -16.47 -12.15
C MET A 1 -7.64 -16.62 -10.66
N VAL A 2 -6.72 -17.20 -9.89
CA VAL A 2 -6.94 -17.39 -8.44
C VAL A 2 -6.91 -16.01 -7.79
N ALA A 3 -7.96 -15.66 -7.05
CA ALA A 3 -8.00 -14.40 -6.33
C ALA A 3 -6.96 -14.45 -5.19
N LEU A 4 -5.97 -13.56 -5.23
CA LEU A 4 -5.00 -13.38 -4.15
C LEU A 4 -5.70 -12.61 -3.03
N ASP A 5 -6.43 -13.35 -2.19
CA ASP A 5 -7.30 -12.79 -1.16
C ASP A 5 -6.65 -12.83 0.22
N ARG A 6 -5.48 -13.46 0.37
CA ARG A 6 -4.76 -13.58 1.66
C ARG A 6 -3.34 -13.03 1.59
N LEU A 7 -2.83 -12.53 2.71
CA LEU A 7 -1.49 -11.94 2.82
C LEU A 7 -0.40 -12.91 2.34
N ALA A 8 -0.44 -14.16 2.80
CA ALA A 8 0.58 -15.16 2.47
C ALA A 8 0.63 -15.54 0.97
N GLN A 9 -0.39 -15.17 0.19
CA GLN A 9 -0.44 -15.42 -1.25
C GLN A 9 0.20 -14.29 -2.08
N LEU A 10 0.51 -13.16 -1.45
CA LEU A 10 1.16 -12.03 -2.12
C LEU A 10 2.67 -12.24 -2.28
N SER A 11 3.29 -11.55 -3.23
CA SER A 11 4.75 -11.46 -3.30
C SER A 11 5.31 -10.79 -2.03
N ALA A 12 6.57 -11.10 -1.67
CA ALA A 12 7.20 -10.53 -0.48
C ALA A 12 7.17 -8.98 -0.43
N PRO A 13 7.40 -8.24 -1.55
CA PRO A 13 7.28 -6.78 -1.53
C PRO A 13 5.85 -6.29 -1.26
N ARG A 14 4.83 -6.97 -1.81
CA ARG A 14 3.42 -6.64 -1.54
C ARG A 14 3.04 -6.93 -0.09
N GLN A 15 3.52 -8.02 0.50
CA GLN A 15 3.34 -8.31 1.93
C GLN A 15 3.94 -7.18 2.78
N ALA A 16 5.16 -6.76 2.48
CA ALA A 16 5.83 -5.65 3.16
C ALA A 16 5.03 -4.34 3.05
N LEU A 17 4.46 -4.04 1.88
CA LEU A 17 3.61 -2.85 1.71
C LEU A 17 2.32 -2.92 2.56
N VAL A 18 1.69 -4.09 2.69
CA VAL A 18 0.55 -4.26 3.59
C VAL A 18 0.94 -4.03 5.04
N ARG A 19 2.10 -4.55 5.47
CA ARG A 19 2.64 -4.30 6.81
C ARG A 19 2.95 -2.83 7.04
N LEU A 20 3.47 -2.14 6.02
CA LEU A 20 3.71 -0.71 6.08
C LEU A 20 2.41 0.07 6.26
N PHE A 21 1.31 -0.32 5.61
CA PHE A 21 0.02 0.31 5.89
C PHE A 21 -0.40 0.13 7.35
N GLN A 22 -0.29 -1.09 7.88
CA GLN A 22 -0.63 -1.39 9.27
C GLN A 22 0.21 -0.58 10.26
N SER A 23 1.52 -0.44 10.01
CA SER A 23 2.43 0.33 10.86
C SER A 23 2.20 1.84 10.76
N VAL A 24 1.91 2.35 9.55
CA VAL A 24 1.55 3.76 9.36
C VAL A 24 0.27 4.09 10.10
N ASN A 25 -0.70 3.18 10.04
CA ASN A 25 -2.03 3.31 10.63
C ASN A 25 -2.83 4.51 10.11
N PHE A 26 -2.46 5.74 10.48
CA PHE A 26 -2.96 6.98 9.91
C PHE A 26 -1.79 7.79 9.37
N GLY A 27 -1.89 8.22 8.11
CA GLY A 27 -0.82 8.97 7.48
C GLY A 27 -0.72 8.67 6.00
N GLN A 28 0.47 8.87 5.46
CA GLN A 28 0.72 8.88 4.02
C GLN A 28 2.07 8.28 3.68
N ILE A 29 2.14 7.61 2.52
CA ILE A 29 3.38 7.13 1.91
C ILE A 29 3.56 7.90 0.60
N ILE A 30 4.76 8.45 0.38
CA ILE A 30 5.07 9.37 -0.72
C ILE A 30 6.23 8.82 -1.54
N GLY A 31 6.10 8.87 -2.87
CA GLY A 31 7.19 8.54 -3.80
C GLY A 31 7.53 7.04 -3.85
N LEU A 32 6.53 6.16 -3.81
CA LEU A 32 6.75 4.72 -3.87
C LEU A 32 6.99 4.28 -5.32
N THR A 33 8.16 3.71 -5.59
CA THR A 33 8.51 3.18 -6.92
C THR A 33 7.84 1.83 -7.14
N ILE A 34 7.33 1.59 -8.35
CA ILE A 34 6.74 0.32 -8.78
C ILE A 34 7.56 -0.25 -9.94
N ARG A 35 7.89 -1.55 -9.85
CA ARG A 35 8.59 -2.32 -10.90
C ARG A 35 7.88 -3.65 -11.10
N ASP A 36 7.54 -3.97 -12.33
CA ASP A 36 6.82 -5.18 -12.73
C ASP A 36 5.56 -5.45 -11.87
N GLY A 37 4.87 -4.37 -11.48
CA GLY A 37 3.66 -4.41 -10.65
C GLY A 37 3.92 -4.52 -9.15
N ASP A 38 5.17 -4.65 -8.71
CA ASP A 38 5.55 -4.76 -7.30
C ASP A 38 6.17 -3.47 -6.73
N PRO A 39 5.93 -3.16 -5.44
CA PRO A 39 6.56 -2.02 -4.79
C PRO A 39 8.05 -2.24 -4.57
N VAL A 40 8.85 -1.21 -4.85
CA VAL A 40 10.28 -1.18 -4.61
C VAL A 40 10.58 -0.09 -3.58
N PHE A 41 11.24 -0.50 -2.50
CA PHE A 41 11.55 0.37 -1.36
C PHE A 41 12.94 1.00 -1.44
N HIS A 42 13.60 0.93 -2.61
CA HIS A 42 14.90 1.56 -2.85
C HIS A 42 14.83 2.31 -4.21
N PRO A 43 14.90 3.66 -4.20
CA PRO A 43 15.02 4.53 -3.02
C PRO A 43 13.84 4.38 -2.05
N GLU A 44 14.09 4.65 -0.77
CA GLU A 44 13.07 4.53 0.29
C GLU A 44 11.94 5.54 0.08
N PRO A 45 10.66 5.13 0.22
CA PRO A 45 9.55 6.06 0.19
C PRO A 45 9.52 6.90 1.47
N THR A 46 9.03 8.13 1.37
CA THR A 46 8.81 8.97 2.55
C THR A 46 7.51 8.57 3.25
N VAL A 47 7.56 8.40 4.56
CA VAL A 47 6.38 8.07 5.39
C VAL A 47 6.04 9.26 6.29
N LEU A 48 4.82 9.77 6.18
CA LEU A 48 4.27 10.82 7.05
C LEU A 48 3.23 10.18 7.97
N LEU A 49 3.38 10.33 9.29
CA LEU A 49 2.47 9.77 10.29
C LEU A 49 1.55 10.85 10.86
N ASP A 50 0.26 10.57 10.87
CA ASP A 50 -0.75 11.42 11.50
C ASP A 50 -0.85 11.05 12.99
N VAL A 51 0.01 11.65 13.81
CA VAL A 51 0.06 11.40 15.25
C VAL A 51 -0.96 12.27 15.98
N LYS A 52 -1.98 11.64 16.56
CA LYS A 52 -2.91 12.30 17.47
C LYS A 52 -2.24 12.52 18.82
N LEU A 53 -2.42 13.72 19.39
CA LEU A 53 -1.85 14.09 20.69
C LEU A 53 -2.89 14.02 21.82
N ASP A 54 -4.13 13.69 21.49
CA ASP A 54 -5.30 13.68 22.38
C ASP A 54 -5.86 12.28 22.63
N ALA A 55 -5.27 11.24 22.04
CA ALA A 55 -5.71 9.85 22.19
C ALA A 55 -4.54 8.87 22.11
N ASP A 56 -4.51 7.89 23.02
CA ASP A 56 -3.62 6.72 22.91
C ASP A 56 -4.23 5.72 21.92
N GLU A 57 -3.55 5.50 20.80
CA GLU A 57 -3.87 4.41 19.88
C GLU A 57 -3.16 3.15 20.37
N GLY A 58 -3.91 2.26 21.05
CA GLY A 58 -3.37 1.02 21.63
C GLY A 58 -2.84 0.01 20.61
N GLU A 59 -2.24 -1.07 21.13
CA GLU A 59 -1.66 -2.15 20.32
C GLU A 59 -2.68 -2.79 19.38
N ARG A 60 -2.22 -3.13 18.18
CA ARG A 60 -3.03 -3.71 17.10
C ARG A 60 -2.78 -5.21 16.97
N PRO A 61 -3.69 -6.07 17.44
CA PRO A 61 -3.49 -7.51 17.41
C PRO A 61 -3.38 -8.07 15.98
N GLU A 62 -3.86 -7.34 14.95
CA GLU A 62 -3.68 -7.75 13.55
C GLU A 62 -2.23 -7.68 13.06
N ALA A 63 -1.34 -6.93 13.72
CA ALA A 63 0.08 -6.86 13.36
C ALA A 63 0.76 -8.23 13.56
N ASP A 64 0.33 -8.99 14.56
CA ASP A 64 0.94 -10.27 14.93
C ASP A 64 0.40 -11.48 14.13
N LEU A 65 -0.68 -11.29 13.37
CA LEU A 65 -1.26 -12.36 12.56
C LEU A 65 -0.35 -12.69 11.38
N ALA A 66 0.16 -13.92 11.31
CA ALA A 66 1.01 -14.38 10.20
C ALA A 66 0.29 -14.32 8.84
N ASP A 67 -1.03 -14.49 8.81
CA ASP A 67 -1.83 -14.44 7.59
C ASP A 67 -3.29 -14.06 7.88
N PHE A 68 -3.93 -13.36 6.93
CA PHE A 68 -5.31 -12.89 7.03
C PHE A 68 -5.88 -12.52 5.66
N MET A 69 -7.20 -12.37 5.58
CA MET A 69 -7.87 -11.91 4.37
C MET A 69 -7.63 -10.43 4.10
N LEU A 70 -7.22 -10.10 2.88
CA LEU A 70 -6.97 -8.74 2.43
C LEU A 70 -8.28 -7.95 2.33
N ARG A 71 -8.25 -6.70 2.80
CA ARG A 71 -9.34 -5.76 2.56
C ARG A 71 -9.49 -5.47 1.06
N GLY A 72 -10.72 -5.18 0.63
CA GLY A 72 -11.02 -4.90 -0.78
C GLY A 72 -10.22 -3.72 -1.34
N GLU A 73 -9.91 -2.73 -0.50
CA GLU A 73 -9.07 -1.58 -0.83
C GLU A 73 -7.65 -1.99 -1.23
N VAL A 74 -7.03 -2.91 -0.46
CA VAL A 74 -5.69 -3.42 -0.74
C VAL A 74 -5.67 -4.16 -2.08
N ARG A 75 -6.68 -5.00 -2.34
CA ARG A 75 -6.81 -5.71 -3.61
C ARG A 75 -6.99 -4.77 -4.79
N ARG A 76 -7.82 -3.73 -4.65
CA ARG A 76 -7.99 -2.69 -5.69
C ARG A 76 -6.70 -1.93 -5.94
N LEU A 77 -5.94 -1.59 -4.90
CA LEU A 77 -4.62 -0.97 -5.05
C LEU A 77 -3.70 -1.86 -5.88
N PHE A 78 -3.57 -3.14 -5.53
CA PHE A 78 -2.70 -4.05 -6.28
C PHE A 78 -3.13 -4.23 -7.74
N ALA A 79 -4.44 -4.28 -8.02
CA ALA A 79 -4.92 -4.28 -9.40
C ALA A 79 -4.48 -3.03 -10.19
N HIS A 80 -4.39 -1.86 -9.54
CA HIS A 80 -3.83 -0.66 -10.17
C HIS A 80 -2.31 -0.73 -10.36
N LEU A 81 -1.57 -1.35 -9.44
CA LEU A 81 -0.13 -1.57 -9.59
C LEU A 81 0.16 -2.56 -10.74
N ASP A 82 -0.63 -3.63 -10.84
CA ASP A 82 -0.59 -4.60 -11.94
C ASP A 82 -0.84 -3.91 -13.29
N GLN A 83 -1.69 -2.89 -13.33
CA GLN A 83 -1.90 -2.09 -14.55
C GLN A 83 -0.78 -1.08 -14.81
N LEU A 84 -0.17 -0.53 -13.75
CA LEU A 84 0.93 0.43 -13.87
C LEU A 84 2.20 -0.23 -14.40
N GLN A 85 2.49 -1.48 -13.97
CA GLN A 85 3.72 -2.23 -14.24
C GLN A 85 4.97 -1.49 -13.74
N ASN A 86 5.40 -0.45 -14.43
CA ASN A 86 6.59 0.34 -14.09
C ASN A 86 6.19 1.81 -13.95
N GLY A 87 6.52 2.44 -12.81
CA GLY A 87 6.22 3.85 -12.58
C GLY A 87 6.35 4.26 -11.12
N THR A 88 5.76 5.41 -10.79
CA THR A 88 5.79 5.97 -9.44
C THR A 88 4.37 6.21 -8.92
N VAL A 89 4.13 5.75 -7.69
CA VAL A 89 2.99 6.16 -6.90
C VAL A 89 3.41 7.39 -6.09
N GLU A 90 2.88 8.54 -6.49
CA GLU A 90 3.15 9.83 -5.84
C GLU A 90 2.72 9.84 -4.38
N ARG A 91 1.53 9.30 -4.10
CA ARG A 91 0.98 9.30 -2.74
C ARG A 91 0.02 8.14 -2.50
N ILE A 92 0.11 7.52 -1.34
CA ILE A 92 -0.92 6.63 -0.78
C ILE A 92 -1.37 7.23 0.55
N GLU A 93 -2.66 7.47 0.70
CA GLU A 93 -3.27 7.85 1.97
C GLU A 93 -3.72 6.59 2.71
N VAL A 94 -3.34 6.46 3.98
CA VAL A 94 -3.64 5.33 4.85
C VAL A 94 -4.52 5.80 6.00
N ARG A 95 -5.61 5.08 6.26
CA ARG A 95 -6.46 5.30 7.44
C ARG A 95 -6.79 3.99 8.11
N SER A 96 -6.55 3.91 9.41
CA SER A 96 -6.73 2.70 10.22
C SER A 96 -6.00 1.48 9.67
N GLY A 97 -4.81 1.67 9.09
CA GLY A 97 -3.98 0.60 8.54
C GLY A 97 -4.39 0.14 7.13
N VAL A 98 -5.25 0.90 6.45
CA VAL A 98 -5.85 0.53 5.15
C VAL A 98 -5.64 1.67 4.17
N PRO A 99 -5.17 1.39 2.93
CA PRO A 99 -5.07 2.42 1.90
C PRO A 99 -6.48 2.91 1.53
N ARG A 100 -6.66 4.23 1.44
CA ARG A 100 -7.95 4.88 1.13
C ARG A 100 -7.93 5.62 -0.19
N ARG A 101 -6.78 6.18 -0.56
CA ARG A 101 -6.60 6.93 -1.79
C ARG A 101 -5.19 6.74 -2.31
N VAL A 102 -5.05 6.68 -3.63
CA VAL A 102 -3.76 6.63 -4.32
C VAL A 102 -3.71 7.72 -5.38
N ILE A 103 -2.55 8.36 -5.54
CA ILE A 103 -2.22 9.26 -6.64
C ILE A 103 -1.06 8.61 -7.39
N ILE A 104 -1.28 8.34 -8.68
CA ILE A 104 -0.31 7.64 -9.54
C ILE A 104 0.09 8.62 -10.64
N GLU A 105 1.40 8.80 -10.81
CA GLU A 105 1.91 9.55 -11.96
C GLU A 105 1.74 8.70 -13.23
N ARG A 106 1.14 9.28 -14.27
CA ARG A 106 1.05 8.67 -15.59
C ARG A 106 1.39 9.69 -16.66
N ARG A 107 2.15 9.28 -17.67
CA ARG A 107 2.37 10.13 -18.84
C ARG A 107 1.08 10.20 -19.65
N LEU A 108 0.81 11.34 -20.28
CA LEU A 108 -0.40 11.55 -21.09
C LEU A 108 -0.55 10.48 -22.19
N THR A 109 0.55 10.01 -22.77
CA THR A 109 0.56 8.91 -23.77
C THR A 109 0.05 7.57 -23.23
N GLU A 110 0.00 7.41 -21.90
CA GLU A 110 -0.44 6.20 -21.19
C GLU A 110 -1.78 6.41 -20.46
N ALA A 111 -2.27 7.65 -20.37
CA ALA A 111 -3.50 8.02 -19.66
C ALA A 111 -4.77 7.93 -20.52
N VAL A 112 -4.64 7.78 -21.84
CA VAL A 112 -5.75 7.79 -22.82
C VAL A 112 -6.10 6.37 -23.32
N ARG A 113 -6.04 5.35 -22.45
CA ARG A 113 -6.54 4.01 -22.77
C ARG A 113 -7.72 3.62 -21.92
#